data_AF-A0A8J4GM98-F1
#
_entry.id   AF-A0A8J4GM98-F1
#
_cell.length_a   1.000
_cell.length_b   1.000
_cell.length_c   1.000
_cell.angle_alpha   90.00
_cell.angle_beta   90.00
_cell.angle_gamma   90.00
#
_symmetry.space_group_name_H-M   'P 1'
#
loop_
_entity.id
_entity.type
_entity.pdbx_description
1 polymer ?
#
loop_
_entity_poly.entity_id
_entity_poly.type
_entity_poly.pdbx_seq_one_letter_code
_entity_poly.pdbx_strand_id
1 'polypeptide(L)'
;MVLERQPALKLANPHILAQRMDAYSRATGLDAYQLLYMAARLPAFLRLSPPVLKERCEALAKSLALGFEDVLKLLVSQPAFLDVQPDLLRAVSGRVTRELGMRPGAALRVLARLPPSELRGVITRQQPGLIRERLAGLRRMMMRTFGPRRATPEAALLLVARCPPLLALPTKFVEAALAALMSIPPTKGAVMPVVAASGGAGAAASSGGRIRGRSSMFHMNVNTRSGVGSLLCLLFRSVPSLCYRAFALFLSSSHFPYPNTRLQQTVRHDLYSAVYEQGSSCHTHLHGTCGT
;
A
#
# COMPACT_ATOMS: atom_id res chain seq x y z
N MET A 1 -8.70 10.90 -14.03
CA MET A 1 -8.17 11.04 -12.66
C MET A 1 -6.86 11.81 -12.49
N VAL A 2 -5.72 11.52 -13.16
CA VAL A 2 -4.47 12.29 -12.90
C VAL A 2 -4.57 13.75 -13.38
N LEU A 3 -5.09 13.98 -14.58
CA LEU A 3 -5.27 15.32 -15.14
C LEU A 3 -6.25 16.19 -14.35
N GLU A 4 -7.24 15.58 -13.69
CA GLU A 4 -8.22 16.29 -12.84
C GLU A 4 -7.58 16.82 -11.56
N ARG A 5 -6.58 16.12 -11.03
CA ARG A 5 -5.83 16.56 -9.86
C ARG A 5 -4.81 17.66 -10.17
N GLN A 6 -4.56 17.91 -11.46
CA GLN A 6 -3.49 18.80 -11.91
C GLN A 6 -3.95 19.69 -13.08
N PRO A 7 -4.70 20.77 -12.80
CA PRO A 7 -5.18 21.67 -13.85
C PRO A 7 -4.02 22.30 -14.65
N ALA A 8 -2.85 22.49 -14.04
CA ALA A 8 -1.67 23.01 -14.73
C ALA A 8 -1.15 22.09 -15.84
N LEU A 9 -1.19 20.77 -15.65
CA LEU A 9 -0.82 19.82 -16.72
C LEU A 9 -1.87 19.80 -17.82
N LYS A 10 -3.15 19.97 -17.47
CA LYS A 10 -4.24 20.03 -18.46
C LYS A 10 -4.13 21.25 -19.38
N LEU A 11 -3.59 22.35 -18.89
CA LEU A 11 -3.39 23.59 -19.65
C LEU A 11 -2.04 23.64 -20.39
N ALA A 12 -1.14 22.69 -20.13
CA ALA A 12 0.18 22.67 -20.75
C ALA A 12 0.08 22.23 -22.22
N ASN A 13 0.81 22.92 -23.11
CA ASN A 13 0.92 22.50 -24.51
C ASN A 13 1.64 21.14 -24.59
N PRO A 14 1.03 20.10 -25.21
CA PRO A 14 1.59 18.76 -25.23
C PRO A 14 2.94 18.67 -25.95
N HIS A 15 3.18 19.48 -26.99
CA HIS A 15 4.47 19.49 -27.69
C HIS A 15 5.58 20.07 -26.82
N ILE A 16 5.31 21.16 -26.10
CA ILE A 16 6.29 21.75 -25.17
C ILE A 16 6.59 20.78 -24.03
N LEU A 17 5.55 20.10 -23.51
CA LEU A 17 5.73 19.10 -22.47
C LEU A 17 6.60 17.94 -22.97
N ALA A 18 6.34 17.41 -24.16
CA ALA A 18 7.12 16.33 -24.77
C ALA A 18 8.60 16.72 -24.96
N GLN A 19 8.87 17.88 -25.57
CA GLN A 19 10.23 18.40 -25.73
C GLN A 19 10.96 18.53 -24.38
N ARG A 20 10.25 18.95 -23.34
CA ARG A 20 10.82 19.07 -21.99
C ARG A 20 11.10 17.70 -21.37
N MET A 21 10.21 16.72 -21.55
CA MET A 21 10.45 15.33 -21.12
C MET A 21 11.66 14.73 -21.81
N ASP A 22 11.83 14.95 -23.11
CA ASP A 22 13.00 14.49 -23.86
C ASP A 22 14.29 15.12 -23.31
N ALA A 23 14.24 16.41 -22.96
CA ALA A 23 15.38 17.10 -22.37
C ALA A 23 15.73 16.54 -20.96
N TYR A 24 14.73 16.26 -20.12
CA TYR A 24 14.98 15.59 -18.83
C TYR A 24 15.51 14.17 -19.02
N SER A 25 14.99 13.43 -19.99
CA SER A 25 15.41 12.06 -20.30
C SER A 25 16.89 12.05 -20.72
N ARG A 26 17.31 12.96 -21.60
CA ARG A 26 18.74 13.12 -21.96
C ARG A 26 19.62 13.50 -20.77
N ALA A 27 19.13 14.35 -19.86
CA ALA A 27 19.91 14.81 -18.72
C ALA A 27 20.07 13.76 -17.61
N THR A 28 19.04 12.94 -17.40
CA THR A 28 18.95 12.02 -16.25
C THR A 28 19.01 10.55 -16.61
N GLY A 29 18.76 10.17 -17.87
CA GLY A 29 18.61 8.77 -18.27
C GLY A 29 17.25 8.15 -17.91
N LEU A 30 16.35 8.91 -17.27
CA LEU A 30 14.99 8.44 -16.95
C LEU A 30 14.15 8.28 -18.22
N ASP A 31 13.31 7.26 -18.24
CA ASP A 31 12.35 7.07 -19.32
C ASP A 31 11.20 8.10 -19.24
N ALA A 32 10.53 8.33 -20.37
CA ALA A 32 9.44 9.31 -20.45
C ALA A 32 8.27 8.96 -19.51
N TYR A 33 7.99 7.68 -19.26
CA TYR A 33 6.92 7.24 -18.38
C TYR A 33 7.21 7.56 -16.91
N GLN A 34 8.44 7.34 -16.46
CA GLN A 34 8.95 7.67 -15.13
C GLN A 34 8.90 9.19 -14.90
N LEU A 35 9.31 9.98 -15.89
CA LEU A 35 9.26 11.44 -15.80
C LEU A 35 7.80 11.96 -15.74
N LEU A 36 6.90 11.39 -16.54
CA LEU A 36 5.47 11.70 -16.46
C LEU A 36 4.87 11.28 -15.12
N TYR A 37 5.28 10.12 -14.59
CA TYR A 37 4.87 9.66 -13.27
C TYR A 37 5.36 10.61 -12.16
N MET A 38 6.59 11.09 -12.25
CA MET A 38 7.11 12.12 -11.36
C MET A 38 6.32 13.43 -11.49
N ALA A 39 5.92 13.83 -12.69
CA ALA A 39 5.16 15.07 -12.94
C ALA A 39 3.76 14.98 -12.31
N ALA A 40 3.13 13.82 -12.47
CA ALA A 40 1.85 13.50 -11.87
C ALA A 40 1.87 13.50 -10.33
N ARG A 41 3.04 13.39 -9.69
CA ARG A 41 3.19 13.38 -8.22
C ARG A 41 3.77 14.67 -7.66
N LEU A 42 4.63 15.36 -8.41
CA LEU A 42 5.27 16.61 -8.02
C LEU A 42 5.43 17.54 -9.24
N PRO A 43 4.37 18.19 -9.73
CA PRO A 43 4.45 19.01 -10.94
C PRO A 43 5.39 20.22 -10.79
N ALA A 44 5.72 20.62 -9.56
CA ALA A 44 6.71 21.66 -9.29
C ALA A 44 8.11 21.33 -9.85
N PHE A 45 8.46 20.04 -10.02
CA PHE A 45 9.76 19.65 -10.57
C PHE A 45 9.91 20.13 -12.04
N LEU A 46 8.81 20.24 -12.78
CA LEU A 46 8.79 20.79 -14.14
C LEU A 46 9.16 22.27 -14.19
N ARG A 47 9.32 22.96 -13.06
CA ARG A 47 9.84 24.33 -13.04
C ARG A 47 11.37 24.38 -13.08
N LEU A 48 12.03 23.29 -12.70
CA LEU A 48 13.49 23.17 -12.75
C LEU A 48 13.96 23.05 -14.20
N SER A 49 15.14 23.57 -14.53
CA SER A 49 15.77 23.23 -15.80
C SER A 49 16.33 21.80 -15.73
N PRO A 50 16.42 21.07 -16.86
CA PRO A 50 17.05 19.75 -16.90
C PRO A 50 18.46 19.66 -16.26
N PRO A 51 19.39 20.61 -16.50
CA PRO A 51 20.70 20.58 -15.83
C PRO A 51 20.58 20.74 -14.31
N VAL A 52 19.71 21.63 -13.82
CA VAL A 52 19.51 21.83 -12.37
C VAL A 52 18.92 20.58 -11.71
N LEU A 53 18.04 19.84 -12.40
CA LEU A 53 17.54 18.55 -11.90
C LEU A 53 18.70 17.55 -11.75
N LYS A 54 19.56 17.44 -12.78
CA LYS A 54 20.72 16.54 -12.76
C LYS A 54 21.68 16.88 -11.62
N GLU A 55 22.03 18.15 -11.46
CA GLU A 55 22.89 18.64 -10.37
C GLU A 55 22.31 18.31 -8.99
N ARG A 56 20.99 18.46 -8.82
CA ARG A 56 20.33 18.06 -7.56
C ARG A 56 20.40 16.56 -7.32
N CYS A 57 20.23 15.73 -8.35
CA CYS A 57 20.39 14.29 -8.25
C CYS A 57 21.82 13.89 -7.87
N GLU A 58 22.84 14.53 -8.46
CA GLU A 58 24.25 14.32 -8.11
C GLU A 58 24.57 14.77 -6.68
N ALA A 59 24.03 15.91 -6.25
CA ALA A 59 24.13 16.39 -4.88
C ALA A 59 23.48 15.44 -3.88
N LEU A 60 22.32 14.85 -4.22
CA LEU A 60 21.68 13.80 -3.43
C LEU A 60 22.50 12.49 -3.42
N ALA A 61 23.12 12.11 -4.53
CA ALA A 61 23.97 10.91 -4.63
C ALA A 61 25.19 11.02 -3.72
N LYS A 62 25.90 12.14 -3.79
CA LYS A 62 27.01 12.48 -2.88
C LYS A 62 26.52 12.64 -1.44
N SER A 63 25.35 13.28 -1.29
CA SER A 63 24.47 13.34 -0.12
C SER A 63 24.46 12.02 0.66
N LEU A 64 23.85 11.04 0.02
CA LEU A 64 23.43 9.79 0.63
C LEU A 64 24.45 8.66 0.47
N ALA A 65 25.62 8.96 -0.13
CA ALA A 65 26.62 7.97 -0.55
C ALA A 65 26.00 6.85 -1.41
N LEU A 66 25.16 7.24 -2.37
CA LEU A 66 24.47 6.35 -3.30
C LEU A 66 24.99 6.58 -4.74
N GLY A 67 24.85 5.56 -5.59
CA GLY A 67 25.03 5.75 -7.03
C GLY A 67 23.94 6.65 -7.61
N PHE A 68 24.26 7.34 -8.71
CA PHE A 68 23.32 8.22 -9.41
C PHE A 68 22.01 7.49 -9.79
N GLU A 69 22.12 6.29 -10.35
CA GLU A 69 20.99 5.42 -10.70
C GLU A 69 20.08 5.06 -9.53
N ASP A 70 20.65 4.85 -8.34
CA ASP A 70 19.87 4.52 -7.15
C ASP A 70 19.11 5.73 -6.62
N VAL A 71 19.68 6.93 -6.75
CA VAL A 71 18.98 8.18 -6.46
C VAL A 71 17.83 8.40 -7.42
N LEU A 72 18.01 8.14 -8.71
CA LEU A 72 16.93 8.24 -9.69
C LEU A 72 15.76 7.29 -9.34
N LYS A 73 16.05 6.03 -9.04
CA LYS A 73 15.03 5.06 -8.56
C LYS A 73 14.33 5.55 -7.29
N LEU A 74 15.10 6.13 -6.36
CA LEU A 74 14.58 6.71 -5.13
C LEU A 74 13.62 7.88 -5.44
N LEU A 75 14.00 8.78 -6.34
CA LEU A 75 13.21 9.94 -6.75
C LEU A 75 11.94 9.56 -7.51
N VAL A 76 12.00 8.56 -8.40
CA VAL A 76 10.80 8.02 -9.06
C VAL A 76 9.84 7.47 -8.01
N SER A 77 10.34 6.75 -7.00
CA SER A 77 9.51 6.23 -5.92
C SER A 77 8.96 7.33 -5.00
N GLN A 78 9.72 8.40 -4.77
CA GLN A 78 9.35 9.53 -3.93
C GLN A 78 9.86 10.88 -4.46
N PRO A 79 9.09 11.53 -5.36
CA PRO A 79 9.53 12.80 -5.95
C PRO A 79 9.68 13.92 -4.94
N ALA A 80 8.95 13.86 -3.82
CA ALA A 80 9.00 14.84 -2.74
C ALA A 80 10.40 15.03 -2.11
N PHE A 81 11.34 14.10 -2.34
CA PHE A 81 12.73 14.28 -1.93
C PHE A 81 13.44 15.41 -2.68
N LEU A 82 12.96 15.83 -3.86
CA LEU A 82 13.51 16.99 -4.58
C LEU A 82 13.31 18.32 -3.84
N ASP A 83 12.32 18.38 -2.94
CA ASP A 83 12.02 19.56 -2.12
C ASP A 83 12.82 19.58 -0.81
N VAL A 84 13.56 18.52 -0.50
CA VAL A 84 14.28 18.35 0.76
C VAL A 84 15.77 18.60 0.54
N GLN A 85 16.40 19.38 1.41
CA GLN A 85 17.85 19.58 1.35
C GLN A 85 18.59 18.25 1.54
N PRO A 86 19.63 17.94 0.74
CA PRO A 86 20.34 16.67 0.82
C PRO A 86 20.87 16.33 2.22
N ASP A 87 21.44 17.32 2.91
CA ASP A 87 21.99 17.11 4.26
C ASP A 87 20.93 16.84 5.31
N LEU A 88 19.75 17.45 5.17
CA LEU A 88 18.61 17.14 6.04
C LEU A 88 18.13 15.70 5.78
N LEU A 89 18.05 15.27 4.52
CA LEU A 89 17.66 13.90 4.19
C LEU A 89 18.69 12.87 4.68
N ARG A 90 20.00 13.19 4.61
CA ARG A 90 21.08 12.41 5.23
C ARG A 90 20.91 12.33 6.75
N ALA A 91 20.66 13.45 7.43
CA ALA A 91 20.46 13.46 8.88
C ALA A 91 19.23 12.65 9.31
N VAL A 92 18.11 12.81 8.61
CA VAL A 92 16.86 12.06 8.86
C VAL A 92 17.05 10.58 8.61
N SER A 93 17.66 10.18 7.49
CA SER A 93 17.95 8.77 7.20
C SER A 93 18.90 8.16 8.23
N GLY A 94 19.93 8.88 8.67
CA GLY A 94 20.82 8.45 9.75
C GLY A 94 20.08 8.27 11.08
N ARG A 95 19.15 9.16 11.41
CA ARG A 95 18.28 9.01 12.60
C ARG A 95 17.41 7.77 12.50
N VAL A 96 16.71 7.58 11.37
CA VAL A 96 15.84 6.40 11.13
C VAL A 96 16.64 5.10 11.18
N THR A 97 17.85 5.10 10.62
CA THR A 97 18.81 3.98 10.68
C THR A 97 19.08 3.59 12.14
N ARG A 98 19.40 4.56 13.00
CA ARG A 98 19.68 4.32 14.43
C ARG A 98 18.43 3.86 15.19
N GLU A 99 17.28 4.48 14.94
CA GLU A 99 16.04 4.16 15.66
C GLU A 99 15.47 2.77 15.31
N LEU A 100 15.64 2.35 14.05
CA LEU A 100 15.15 1.05 13.57
C LEU A 100 16.22 -0.05 13.58
N GLY A 101 17.49 0.27 13.79
CA GLY A 101 18.59 -0.70 13.74
C GLY A 101 18.78 -1.35 12.37
N MET A 102 18.56 -0.59 11.28
CA MET A 102 18.67 -1.10 9.90
C MET A 102 19.78 -0.41 9.13
N ARG A 103 20.16 -0.94 7.95
CA ARG A 103 21.17 -0.30 7.08
C ARG A 103 20.66 1.03 6.51
N PRO A 104 21.53 2.03 6.27
CA PRO A 104 21.13 3.35 5.75
C PRO A 104 20.29 3.30 4.47
N GLY A 105 20.70 2.47 3.50
CA GLY A 105 19.92 2.28 2.26
C GLY A 105 18.53 1.69 2.48
N ALA A 106 18.35 0.83 3.50
CA ALA A 106 17.03 0.29 3.86
C ALA A 106 16.15 1.37 4.50
N ALA A 107 16.71 2.19 5.38
CA ALA A 107 16.02 3.33 5.99
C ALA A 107 15.53 4.32 4.93
N LEU A 108 16.36 4.64 3.94
CA LEU A 108 15.97 5.50 2.81
C LEU A 108 14.82 4.90 1.99
N ARG A 109 14.84 3.59 1.71
CA ARG A 109 13.74 2.91 1.01
C ARG A 109 12.44 2.92 1.82
N VAL A 110 12.52 2.81 3.15
CA VAL A 110 11.36 2.97 4.04
C VAL A 110 10.81 4.40 3.94
N LEU A 111 11.67 5.41 4.04
CA LEU A 111 11.28 6.82 3.90
C LEU A 111 10.65 7.13 2.53
N ALA A 112 11.19 6.57 1.45
CA ALA A 112 10.68 6.78 0.10
C ALA A 112 9.28 6.17 -0.14
N ARG A 113 8.90 5.20 0.68
CA ARG A 113 7.57 4.56 0.61
C ARG A 113 6.55 5.20 1.54
N LEU A 114 6.94 6.23 2.31
CA LEU A 114 6.00 6.98 3.12
C LEU A 114 5.14 7.91 2.24
N PRO A 115 3.86 8.11 2.60
CA PRO A 115 3.06 9.16 1.98
C PRO A 115 3.74 10.52 2.15
N PRO A 116 3.61 11.45 1.19
CA PRO A 116 4.28 12.76 1.26
C PRO A 116 3.95 13.56 2.54
N SER A 117 2.72 13.45 3.06
CA SER A 117 2.31 14.08 4.33
C SER A 117 3.10 13.55 5.52
N GLU A 118 3.23 12.22 5.60
CA GLU A 118 3.93 11.55 6.68
C GLU A 118 5.43 11.72 6.58
N LEU A 119 5.96 11.69 5.36
CA LEU A 119 7.36 11.99 5.12
C LEU A 119 7.71 13.39 5.63
N ARG A 120 6.88 14.40 5.30
CA ARG A 120 7.06 15.75 5.84
C ARG A 120 7.02 15.74 7.36
N GLY A 121 6.07 15.02 7.96
CA GLY A 121 6.00 14.83 9.41
C GLY A 121 7.29 14.25 10.01
N VAL A 122 7.88 13.23 9.39
CA VAL A 122 9.14 12.64 9.85
C VAL A 122 10.32 13.61 9.67
N ILE A 123 10.33 14.41 8.61
CA ILE A 123 11.41 15.38 8.35
C ILE A 123 11.31 16.57 9.32
N THR A 124 10.12 17.14 9.51
CA THR A 124 9.92 18.36 10.31
C THR A 124 9.82 18.08 11.80
N ARG A 125 9.18 16.97 12.20
CA ARG A 125 9.09 16.57 13.61
C ARG A 125 10.41 15.91 13.99
N GLN A 126 11.35 16.74 14.44
CA GLN A 126 12.61 16.31 15.03
C GLN A 126 12.41 15.74 16.45
N GLN A 127 11.39 14.90 16.67
CA GLN A 127 11.21 14.21 17.93
C GLN A 127 12.03 12.91 17.91
N PRO A 128 13.22 12.87 18.55
CA PRO A 128 14.02 11.67 18.60
C PRO A 128 13.25 10.56 19.34
N GLY A 129 13.28 9.35 18.80
CA GLY A 129 12.70 8.17 19.46
C GLY A 129 11.23 7.90 19.14
N LEU A 130 10.52 8.80 18.46
CA LEU A 130 9.12 8.55 18.07
C LEU A 130 8.99 7.32 17.17
N ILE A 131 9.92 7.12 16.22
CA ILE A 131 9.88 5.95 15.32
C ILE A 131 10.16 4.68 16.11
N ARG A 132 11.13 4.73 17.02
CA ARG A 132 11.41 3.62 17.95
C ARG A 132 10.21 3.27 18.82
N GLU A 133 9.50 4.27 19.35
CA GLU A 133 8.29 4.06 20.15
C GLU A 133 7.16 3.42 19.32
N ARG A 134 6.95 3.89 18.09
CA ARG A 134 5.97 3.31 17.15
C ARG A 134 6.30 1.87 16.82
N LEU A 135 7.57 1.55 16.56
CA LEU A 135 8.02 0.17 16.32
C LEU A 135 7.80 -0.71 17.57
N ALA A 136 8.11 -0.20 18.77
CA ALA A 136 7.88 -0.93 20.02
C ALA A 136 6.38 -1.17 20.27
N GLY A 137 5.53 -0.18 19.95
CA GLY A 137 4.08 -0.32 19.98
C GLY A 137 3.58 -1.38 18.99
N LEU A 138 4.09 -1.38 17.76
CA LEU A 138 3.79 -2.40 16.75
C LEU A 138 4.20 -3.79 17.22
N ARG A 139 5.38 -3.95 17.81
CA ARG A 139 5.83 -5.22 18.37
C ARG A 139 4.93 -5.71 19.50
N ARG A 140 4.56 -4.83 20.44
CA ARG A 140 3.63 -5.16 21.54
C ARG A 140 2.27 -5.61 21.01
N MET A 141 1.75 -4.94 19.99
CA MET A 141 0.51 -5.34 19.32
C MET A 141 0.66 -6.71 18.66
N MET A 142 1.73 -6.95 17.89
CA MET A 142 2.00 -8.25 17.29
C MET A 142 2.11 -9.36 18.33
N MET A 143 2.72 -9.09 19.49
CA MET A 143 2.80 -10.05 20.61
C MET A 143 1.41 -10.43 21.13
N ARG A 144 0.50 -9.46 21.26
CA ARG A 144 -0.88 -9.71 21.71
C ARG A 144 -1.69 -10.49 20.67
N THR A 145 -1.57 -10.14 19.40
CA THR A 145 -2.40 -10.73 18.33
C THR A 145 -1.88 -12.09 17.84
N PHE A 146 -0.56 -12.25 17.73
CA PHE A 146 0.05 -13.44 17.11
C PHE A 146 0.89 -14.29 18.08
N GLY A 147 1.05 -13.84 19.33
CA GLY A 147 1.86 -14.50 20.34
C GLY A 147 3.37 -14.21 20.23
N PRO A 148 4.15 -14.58 21.26
CA PRO A 148 5.57 -14.22 21.37
C PRO A 148 6.44 -14.88 20.30
N ARG A 149 6.08 -16.08 19.84
CA ARG A 149 6.85 -16.83 18.82
C ARG A 149 6.89 -16.12 17.46
N ARG A 150 5.85 -15.35 17.12
CA ARG A 150 5.71 -14.69 15.81
C ARG A 150 6.09 -13.20 15.86
N ALA A 151 6.05 -12.60 17.03
CA ALA A 151 6.31 -11.17 17.23
C ALA A 151 7.78 -10.87 17.53
N THR A 152 8.68 -11.39 16.70
CA THR A 152 10.12 -11.11 16.82
C THR A 152 10.43 -9.67 16.39
N PRO A 153 11.54 -9.06 16.86
CA PRO A 153 11.98 -7.75 16.38
C PRO A 153 12.14 -7.69 14.85
N GLU A 154 12.67 -8.75 14.26
CA GLU A 154 12.91 -8.88 12.82
C GLU A 154 11.59 -8.92 12.05
N ALA A 155 10.57 -9.62 12.58
CA ALA A 155 9.24 -9.66 11.99
C ALA A 155 8.59 -8.26 11.97
N ALA A 156 8.73 -7.49 13.06
CA ALA A 156 8.24 -6.12 13.11
C ALA A 156 8.97 -5.19 12.11
N LEU A 157 10.30 -5.33 11.99
CA LEU A 157 11.08 -4.59 11.01
C LEU A 157 10.73 -4.97 9.57
N LEU A 158 10.51 -6.26 9.30
CA LEU A 158 10.07 -6.74 7.99
C LEU A 158 8.69 -6.18 7.64
N LEU A 159 7.77 -6.17 8.61
CA LEU A 159 6.44 -5.58 8.43
C LEU A 159 6.53 -4.08 8.12
N VAL A 160 7.40 -3.35 8.81
CA VAL A 160 7.68 -1.93 8.52
C VAL A 160 8.31 -1.75 7.14
N ALA A 161 9.27 -2.59 6.74
CA ALA A 161 9.89 -2.50 5.42
C ALA A 161 8.89 -2.75 4.26
N ARG A 162 7.88 -3.60 4.52
CA ARG A 162 6.81 -3.92 3.58
C ARG A 162 5.69 -2.89 3.59
N CYS A 163 5.35 -2.36 4.76
CA CYS A 163 4.32 -1.35 4.98
C CYS A 163 4.84 -0.14 5.78
N PRO A 164 5.70 0.71 5.19
CA PRO A 164 6.24 1.90 5.85
C PRO A 164 5.20 2.85 6.46
N PRO A 165 3.99 3.04 5.90
CA PRO A 165 2.97 3.90 6.52
C PRO A 165 2.61 3.52 7.96
N LEU A 166 2.84 2.27 8.39
CA LEU A 166 2.61 1.83 9.77
C LEU A 166 3.44 2.61 10.80
N LEU A 167 4.60 3.13 10.43
CA LEU A 167 5.42 3.95 11.32
C LEU A 167 4.83 5.34 11.57
N ALA A 168 4.05 5.83 10.61
CA ALA A 168 3.47 7.17 10.67
C ALA A 168 2.13 7.18 11.42
N LEU A 169 1.39 6.06 11.38
CA LEU A 169 0.10 5.93 12.05
C LEU A 169 0.27 5.75 13.57
N PRO A 170 -0.62 6.35 14.37
CA PRO A 170 -0.69 6.02 15.79
C PRO A 170 -1.06 4.54 15.99
N THR A 171 -0.43 3.91 16.98
CA THR A 171 -0.56 2.46 17.25
C THR A 171 -2.00 2.00 17.45
N LYS A 172 -2.85 2.85 18.05
CA LYS A 172 -4.29 2.60 18.22
C LYS A 172 -5.02 2.38 16.89
N PHE A 173 -4.67 3.12 15.83
CA PHE A 173 -5.30 2.95 14.52
C PHE A 173 -4.85 1.65 13.86
N VAL A 174 -3.58 1.28 14.01
CA VAL A 174 -3.07 0.02 13.47
C VAL A 174 -3.72 -1.17 14.19
N GLU A 175 -3.88 -1.09 15.51
CA GLU A 175 -4.58 -2.10 16.31
C GLU A 175 -6.06 -2.24 15.90
N ALA A 176 -6.77 -1.13 15.71
CA ALA A 176 -8.16 -1.14 15.25
C ALA A 176 -8.30 -1.72 13.83
N ALA A 177 -7.40 -1.35 12.91
CA ALA A 177 -7.37 -1.89 11.55
C ALA A 177 -7.08 -3.40 11.56
N LEU A 178 -6.15 -3.84 12.41
CA LEU A 178 -5.82 -5.26 12.55
C LEU A 178 -6.98 -6.05 13.15
N ALA A 179 -7.64 -5.53 14.18
CA ALA A 179 -8.83 -6.14 14.76
C ALA A 179 -9.96 -6.25 13.73
N ALA A 180 -10.17 -5.23 12.90
CA ALA A 180 -11.14 -5.25 11.82
C ALA A 180 -10.79 -6.27 10.73
N LEU A 181 -9.50 -6.49 10.43
CA LEU A 181 -9.08 -7.53 9.48
C LEU A 181 -9.29 -8.94 10.05
N MET A 182 -9.04 -9.13 11.34
CA MET A 182 -9.20 -10.42 12.01
C MET A 182 -10.68 -10.76 12.28
N SER A 183 -11.58 -9.77 12.27
CA SER A 183 -13.03 -9.99 12.40
C SER A 183 -13.70 -10.38 11.09
N ILE A 184 -13.03 -10.22 9.94
CA ILE A 184 -13.51 -10.76 8.67
C ILE A 184 -13.40 -12.28 8.78
N PRO A 185 -14.53 -13.02 8.84
CA PRO A 185 -14.48 -14.47 8.90
C PRO A 185 -13.68 -14.96 7.68
N PRO A 186 -12.79 -15.95 7.84
CA PRO A 186 -12.15 -16.54 6.68
C PRO A 186 -13.27 -16.99 5.76
N THR A 187 -13.37 -16.39 4.58
CA THR A 187 -14.26 -16.84 3.52
C THR A 187 -13.68 -18.18 3.07
N LYS A 188 -13.89 -19.23 3.88
CA LYS A 188 -13.77 -20.63 3.50
C LYS A 188 -14.49 -20.68 2.17
N GLY A 189 -13.72 -20.89 1.10
CA GLY A 189 -14.13 -20.64 -0.25
C GLY A 189 -15.62 -20.88 -0.38
N ALA A 190 -16.36 -19.81 -0.68
CA ALA A 190 -17.54 -19.99 -1.49
C ALA A 190 -16.98 -20.63 -2.75
N VAL A 191 -16.87 -21.96 -2.72
CA VAL A 191 -16.70 -22.81 -3.87
C VAL A 191 -17.90 -22.41 -4.68
N MET A 192 -17.71 -21.47 -5.60
CA MET A 192 -18.70 -21.22 -6.61
C MET A 192 -18.95 -22.61 -7.18
N PRO A 193 -20.17 -23.15 -7.10
CA PRO A 193 -20.47 -24.36 -7.83
C PRO A 193 -20.10 -23.99 -9.26
N VAL A 194 -19.04 -24.63 -9.77
CA VAL A 194 -18.77 -24.62 -11.20
C VAL A 194 -20.01 -25.27 -11.75
N VAL A 195 -20.95 -24.44 -12.21
CA VAL A 195 -22.11 -24.90 -12.95
C VAL A 195 -21.51 -25.50 -14.19
N ALA A 196 -21.24 -26.80 -14.11
CA ALA A 196 -20.97 -27.62 -15.26
C ALA A 196 -22.21 -27.46 -16.14
N ALA A 197 -22.07 -26.65 -17.19
CA ALA A 197 -23.00 -26.63 -18.29
C ALA A 197 -22.86 -27.97 -19.02
N SER A 198 -23.33 -29.06 -18.40
CA SER A 198 -23.67 -30.27 -19.11
C SER A 198 -25.06 -30.06 -19.68
N GLY A 199 -25.13 -29.82 -20.99
CA GLY A 199 -26.34 -30.08 -21.74
C GLY A 199 -26.80 -31.51 -21.47
N GLY A 200 -28.06 -31.66 -21.09
CA GLY A 200 -28.63 -32.95 -20.73
C GLY A 200 -30.10 -32.79 -20.37
N ALA A 201 -30.93 -32.70 -21.40
CA ALA A 201 -32.38 -32.85 -21.26
C ALA A 201 -32.70 -34.25 -20.70
N GLY A 202 -33.48 -34.31 -19.64
CA GLY A 202 -33.92 -35.57 -19.04
C GLY A 202 -34.89 -35.34 -17.89
N ALA A 203 -36.18 -35.30 -18.22
CA ALA A 203 -37.27 -35.28 -17.26
C ALA A 203 -37.39 -36.60 -16.50
N ALA A 204 -37.66 -36.55 -15.19
CA ALA A 204 -38.67 -37.36 -14.50
C ALA A 204 -38.63 -37.17 -12.98
N ALA A 205 -39.80 -37.31 -12.37
CA ALA A 205 -40.20 -36.95 -11.03
C ALA A 205 -39.85 -37.97 -9.93
N SER A 206 -39.85 -37.51 -8.67
CA SER A 206 -40.42 -38.14 -7.44
C SER A 206 -39.68 -37.58 -6.21
N SER A 207 -40.33 -36.83 -5.32
CA SER A 207 -41.21 -37.25 -4.21
C SER A 207 -40.46 -37.70 -2.95
N GLY A 208 -40.62 -36.94 -1.85
CA GLY A 208 -40.74 -37.48 -0.50
C GLY A 208 -39.52 -37.37 0.43
N GLY A 209 -39.66 -36.61 1.53
CA GLY A 209 -38.80 -36.78 2.70
C GLY A 209 -38.63 -35.56 3.61
N ARG A 210 -39.59 -35.33 4.53
CA ARG A 210 -39.42 -34.47 5.72
C ARG A 210 -38.34 -35.05 6.64
N ILE A 211 -37.61 -34.20 7.38
CA ILE A 211 -37.34 -34.35 8.83
C ILE A 211 -36.81 -33.04 9.43
N ARG A 212 -37.22 -32.86 10.70
CA ARG A 212 -37.18 -31.69 11.58
C ARG A 212 -35.78 -31.31 12.10
N GLY A 213 -35.56 -30.00 12.25
CA GLY A 213 -35.34 -29.34 13.54
C GLY A 213 -33.96 -29.41 14.20
N ARG A 214 -33.34 -28.24 14.43
CA ARG A 214 -32.86 -27.83 15.77
C ARG A 214 -32.45 -26.35 15.82
N SER A 215 -33.01 -25.66 16.80
CA SER A 215 -32.64 -24.32 17.26
C SER A 215 -31.26 -24.33 17.94
N SER A 216 -30.50 -23.25 17.79
CA SER A 216 -29.67 -22.70 18.88
C SER A 216 -29.23 -21.27 18.57
N MET A 217 -29.72 -20.35 19.39
CA MET A 217 -29.30 -18.97 19.59
C MET A 217 -27.77 -18.79 19.56
N PHE A 218 -27.31 -17.75 18.87
CA PHE A 218 -26.31 -16.82 19.42
C PHE A 218 -26.63 -15.41 18.92
N HIS A 219 -27.25 -14.62 19.81
CA HIS A 219 -27.29 -13.16 19.72
C HIS A 219 -25.93 -12.63 20.19
N MET A 220 -25.14 -12.07 19.27
CA MET A 220 -24.15 -11.05 19.62
C MET A 220 -24.60 -9.74 18.98
N ASN A 221 -25.23 -8.90 19.81
CA ASN A 221 -25.57 -7.53 19.51
C ASN A 221 -24.33 -6.66 19.78
N VAL A 222 -23.54 -6.37 18.74
CA VAL A 222 -22.49 -5.35 18.79
C VAL A 222 -22.98 -4.15 17.99
N ASN A 223 -23.59 -3.21 18.70
CA ASN A 223 -24.15 -2.00 18.14
C ASN A 223 -23.07 -0.90 18.10
N THR A 224 -22.27 -0.87 17.03
CA THR A 224 -21.34 0.25 16.71
C THR A 224 -21.23 0.43 15.19
N ARG A 225 -22.36 0.66 14.51
CA ARG A 225 -22.42 0.62 13.03
C ARG A 225 -22.26 1.95 12.27
N SER A 226 -22.00 3.10 12.91
CA SER A 226 -21.88 4.37 12.16
C SER A 226 -20.45 4.92 11.98
N GLY A 227 -19.43 4.36 12.64
CA GLY A 227 -18.04 4.90 12.58
C GLY A 227 -17.06 4.11 11.70
N VAL A 228 -17.29 2.80 11.51
CA VAL A 228 -16.29 1.89 10.93
C VAL A 228 -16.18 2.02 9.41
N GLY A 229 -17.29 2.35 8.73
CA GLY A 229 -17.32 2.54 7.28
C GLY A 229 -16.48 3.74 6.81
N SER A 230 -16.52 4.85 7.56
CA SER A 230 -15.72 6.04 7.25
C SER A 230 -14.23 5.82 7.54
N LEU A 231 -13.90 5.04 8.58
CA LEU A 231 -12.52 4.69 8.92
C LEU A 231 -11.91 3.69 7.91
N LEU A 232 -12.69 2.71 7.45
CA LEU A 232 -12.31 1.81 6.36
C LEU A 232 -12.14 2.59 5.06
N CYS A 233 -13.04 3.51 4.70
CA CYS A 233 -12.85 4.36 3.52
C CYS A 233 -11.63 5.28 3.64
N LEU A 234 -11.32 5.84 4.81
CA LEU A 234 -10.11 6.63 5.03
C LEU A 234 -8.84 5.76 5.01
N LEU A 235 -8.89 4.54 5.53
CA LEU A 235 -7.81 3.56 5.41
C LEU A 235 -7.66 3.10 3.95
N PHE A 236 -8.73 2.90 3.18
CA PHE A 236 -8.66 2.53 1.76
C PHE A 236 -8.28 3.69 0.84
N ARG A 237 -8.56 4.94 1.25
CA ARG A 237 -8.23 6.16 0.48
C ARG A 237 -6.84 6.71 0.80
N SER A 238 -6.32 6.47 2.02
CA SER A 238 -4.98 6.90 2.46
C SER A 238 -3.95 5.77 2.56
N VAL A 239 -4.37 4.52 2.70
CA VAL A 239 -3.49 3.35 2.72
C VAL A 239 -3.82 2.51 1.48
N PRO A 240 -2.97 2.53 0.44
CA PRO A 240 -3.29 1.83 -0.81
C PRO A 240 -3.50 0.34 -0.53
N SER A 241 -4.33 -0.31 -1.35
CA SER A 241 -4.56 -1.77 -1.41
C SER A 241 -3.28 -2.63 -1.29
N LEU A 242 -2.12 -2.02 -1.59
CA LEU A 242 -0.78 -2.54 -1.35
C LEU A 242 -0.47 -2.90 0.12
N CYS A 243 -0.97 -2.17 1.12
CA CYS A 243 -0.74 -2.57 2.53
C CYS A 243 -1.54 -3.80 2.89
N TYR A 244 -2.78 -3.95 2.39
CA TYR A 244 -3.55 -5.19 2.54
C TYR A 244 -2.83 -6.35 1.86
N ARG A 245 -2.33 -6.15 0.63
CA ARG A 245 -1.61 -7.19 -0.12
C ARG A 245 -0.29 -7.57 0.53
N ALA A 246 0.49 -6.60 1.00
CA ALA A 246 1.75 -6.84 1.72
C ALA A 246 1.50 -7.51 3.08
N PHE A 247 0.40 -7.16 3.76
CA PHE A 247 0.00 -7.80 5.01
C PHE A 247 -0.50 -9.23 4.80
N ALA A 248 -1.34 -9.48 3.77
CA ALA A 248 -1.78 -10.81 3.37
C ALA A 248 -0.59 -11.68 2.93
N LEU A 249 0.38 -11.12 2.19
CA LEU A 249 1.62 -11.82 1.84
C LEU A 249 2.49 -12.08 3.07
N PHE A 250 2.54 -11.16 4.04
CA PHE A 250 3.23 -11.39 5.31
C PHE A 250 2.57 -12.54 6.09
N LEU A 251 1.24 -12.55 6.19
CA LEU A 251 0.50 -13.66 6.80
C LEU A 251 0.72 -14.98 6.04
N SER A 252 0.75 -14.94 4.71
CA SER A 252 0.96 -16.14 3.88
C SER A 252 2.41 -16.66 3.90
N SER A 253 3.40 -15.78 4.14
CA SER A 253 4.84 -16.14 4.14
C SER A 253 5.38 -16.44 5.54
N SER A 254 4.71 -15.94 6.59
CA SER A 254 4.93 -16.41 7.95
C SER A 254 4.57 -17.89 7.97
N HIS A 255 5.55 -18.78 8.10
CA HIS A 255 5.36 -20.23 8.16
C HIS A 255 4.24 -20.56 9.17
N PHE A 256 3.02 -20.73 8.66
CA PHE A 256 1.97 -21.41 9.37
C PHE A 256 2.37 -22.88 9.31
N PRO A 257 2.60 -23.56 10.45
CA PRO A 257 2.77 -25.00 10.45
C PRO A 257 1.39 -25.62 10.20
N TYR A 258 0.93 -25.56 8.96
CA TYR A 258 -0.16 -26.38 8.44
C TYR A 258 0.42 -27.19 7.27
N PRO A 259 0.38 -28.53 7.31
CA PRO A 259 1.14 -29.41 6.41
C PRO A 259 0.49 -29.56 5.03
N ASN A 260 -0.18 -28.52 4.49
CA ASN A 260 -0.97 -28.66 3.27
C ASN A 260 -0.56 -27.66 2.18
N THR A 261 0.37 -28.09 1.34
CA THR A 261 0.96 -27.33 0.22
C THR A 261 -0.04 -26.94 -0.87
N ARG A 262 -1.17 -27.65 -0.98
CA ARG A 262 -2.24 -27.31 -1.95
C ARG A 262 -3.00 -26.04 -1.59
N LEU A 263 -3.25 -25.78 -0.31
CA LEU A 263 -3.98 -24.58 0.14
C LEU A 263 -3.20 -23.28 -0.08
N GLN A 264 -1.86 -23.31 -0.02
CA GLN A 264 -1.04 -22.13 -0.28
C GLN A 264 -1.05 -21.70 -1.76
N GLN A 265 -1.20 -22.64 -2.70
CA GLN A 265 -1.30 -22.33 -4.12
C GLN A 265 -2.68 -21.78 -4.50
N THR A 266 -3.75 -22.32 -3.92
CA THR A 266 -5.13 -21.84 -4.16
C THR A 266 -5.34 -20.44 -3.60
N VAL A 267 -4.87 -20.14 -2.37
CA VAL A 267 -4.97 -18.78 -1.80
C VAL A 267 -4.16 -17.76 -2.60
N ARG A 268 -3.01 -18.16 -3.17
CA ARG A 268 -2.24 -17.30 -4.09
C ARG A 268 -3.01 -17.01 -5.38
N HIS A 269 -3.66 -18.01 -5.96
CA HIS A 269 -4.42 -17.84 -7.19
C HIS A 269 -5.68 -16.98 -6.97
N ASP A 270 -6.43 -17.22 -5.90
CA ASP A 270 -7.67 -16.49 -5.60
C ASP A 270 -7.43 -15.03 -5.21
N LEU A 271 -6.31 -14.74 -4.52
CA LEU A 271 -5.87 -13.36 -4.26
C LEU A 271 -5.39 -12.63 -5.52
N TYR A 272 -4.98 -13.34 -6.57
CA TYR A 272 -4.67 -12.75 -7.86
C TYR A 272 -5.96 -12.47 -8.67
N SER A 273 -6.95 -13.38 -8.63
CA SER A 273 -8.23 -13.22 -9.33
C SER A 273 -9.13 -12.13 -8.72
N ALA A 274 -9.25 -12.05 -7.40
CA ALA A 274 -10.06 -11.02 -6.72
C ALA A 274 -9.53 -9.58 -6.97
N VAL A 275 -8.22 -9.45 -7.25
CA VAL A 275 -7.58 -8.18 -7.60
C VAL A 275 -7.90 -7.76 -9.04
N TYR A 276 -8.16 -8.71 -9.94
CA TYR A 276 -8.57 -8.42 -11.31
C TYR A 276 -10.06 -8.06 -11.40
N GLU A 277 -10.91 -8.73 -10.61
CA GLU A 277 -12.36 -8.48 -10.61
C GLU A 277 -12.77 -7.16 -9.91
N GLN A 278 -12.10 -6.76 -8.82
CA GLN A 278 -12.35 -5.46 -8.18
C GLN A 278 -11.91 -4.26 -9.05
N GLY A 279 -11.04 -4.46 -10.03
CA GLY A 279 -10.72 -3.47 -11.05
C GLY A 279 -11.83 -3.30 -12.10
N SER A 280 -12.71 -4.29 -12.27
CA SER A 280 -13.75 -4.32 -13.30
C SER A 280 -15.15 -3.95 -12.78
N SER A 281 -15.44 -4.24 -11.51
CA SER A 281 -16.78 -4.06 -10.92
C SER A 281 -17.15 -2.61 -10.55
N CYS A 282 -16.21 -1.67 -10.51
CA CYS A 282 -16.51 -0.25 -10.25
C CYS A 282 -17.06 0.52 -11.47
N HIS A 283 -17.37 -0.15 -12.59
CA HIS A 283 -17.64 0.50 -13.88
C HIS A 283 -19.11 0.51 -14.36
N THR A 284 -20.08 -0.05 -13.63
CA THR A 284 -21.43 -0.30 -14.17
C THR A 284 -22.63 0.38 -13.47
N HIS A 285 -22.44 1.35 -12.58
CA HIS A 285 -23.59 2.03 -11.93
C HIS A 285 -23.51 3.56 -11.93
N LEU A 286 -23.43 4.19 -13.11
CA LEU A 286 -23.80 5.62 -13.29
C LEU A 286 -24.31 5.86 -14.72
N HIS A 287 -25.46 5.28 -15.07
CA HIS A 287 -26.32 5.82 -16.13
C HIS A 287 -27.78 5.63 -15.69
N GLY A 288 -28.44 6.75 -15.37
CA GLY A 288 -29.81 6.77 -14.88
C GLY A 288 -30.40 8.17 -14.94
N THR A 289 -30.95 8.48 -16.13
CA THR A 289 -32.09 9.37 -16.42
C THR A 289 -32.02 10.85 -16.00
N CYS A 290 -31.74 11.71 -16.98
CA CYS A 290 -32.28 13.07 -17.05
C CYS A 290 -33.64 12.97 -17.76
N GLY A 291 -34.73 13.24 -17.04
CA GLY A 291 -36.08 13.36 -17.59
C GLY A 291 -36.32 14.75 -18.16
N THR A 292 -37.09 14.77 -19.24
CA THR A 292 -37.55 15.90 -20.08
C THR A 292 -38.20 17.04 -19.34
#